data_AF-X1GKP4-F1
#
_entry.id   AF-X1GKP4-F1
#
_cell.length_a   1.000
_cell.length_b   1.000
_cell.length_c   1.000
_cell.angle_alpha   90.00
_cell.angle_beta   90.00
_cell.angle_gamma   90.00
#
_symmetry.space_group_name_H-M   'P 1'
#
loop_
_entity.id
_entity.type
_entity.pdbx_description
1 polymer ?
#
loop_
_entity_poly.entity_id
_entity_poly.type
_entity_poly.pdbx_seq_one_letter_code
_entity_poly.pdbx_strand_id
1 'polypeptide(L)'
;CRTYPLVRMASRSRETGTITEQYFLLKESHCLGFKNGHIWTVREWIEDQEIFVYNQMNDLMMEIISLKNRLMPGSLDIKSRLMFHMACYDLDNFRSHIFDKGILDDRNIDSGTLDAVKNDDVELLKLGFQWIKDTLFGEI
;
A
#
# COMPACT_ATOMS: atom_id res chain seq x y z
N CYS A 1 0.93 13.24 8.44
CA CYS A 1 1.28 14.65 8.15
C CYS A 1 2.48 14.87 7.21
N ARG A 2 3.22 13.84 6.75
CA ARG A 2 4.37 13.99 5.83
C ARG A 2 4.03 14.61 4.47
N THR A 3 2.84 14.32 3.97
CA THR A 3 2.36 14.88 2.70
C THR A 3 1.95 16.34 2.86
N TYR A 4 1.39 16.79 3.99
CA TYR A 4 0.95 18.18 4.15
C TYR A 4 2.14 19.15 4.02
N PRO A 5 2.05 20.24 3.24
CA PRO A 5 0.86 20.75 2.54
C PRO A 5 0.69 20.25 1.09
N LEU A 6 1.58 19.38 0.62
CA LEU A 6 1.53 18.74 -0.68
C LEU A 6 0.44 17.65 -0.73
N VAL A 7 -0.60 17.91 -1.52
CA VAL A 7 -1.69 16.95 -1.75
C VAL A 7 -1.36 16.12 -2.98
N ARG A 8 -1.31 14.80 -2.83
CA ARG A 8 -1.30 13.84 -3.96
C ARG A 8 -2.72 13.43 -4.28
N MET A 9 -3.13 13.61 -5.53
CA MET A 9 -4.34 13.01 -6.09
C MET A 9 -3.91 11.92 -7.07
N ALA A 10 -4.29 10.68 -6.81
CA ALA A 10 -3.97 9.55 -7.66
C ALA A 10 -5.26 8.91 -8.21
N SER A 11 -5.23 8.50 -9.47
CA SER A 11 -6.32 7.80 -10.13
C SER A 11 -5.77 6.58 -10.85
N ARG A 12 -6.49 5.46 -10.78
CA ARG A 12 -6.12 4.22 -11.47
C ARG A 12 -7.11 3.92 -12.58
N SER A 13 -6.62 3.78 -13.81
CA SER A 13 -7.44 3.36 -14.94
C SER A 13 -8.02 1.97 -14.71
N ARG A 14 -9.32 1.79 -14.97
CA ARG A 14 -9.98 0.47 -14.89
C ARG A 14 -9.63 -0.42 -16.07
N GLU A 15 -9.24 0.17 -17.21
CA GLU A 15 -8.94 -0.54 -18.45
C GLU A 15 -7.46 -0.93 -18.52
N THR A 16 -6.55 0.04 -18.33
CA THR A 16 -5.11 -0.18 -18.52
C THR A 16 -4.36 -0.45 -17.22
N GLY A 17 -4.98 -0.17 -16.08
CA GLY A 17 -4.35 -0.20 -14.78
C GLY A 17 -3.27 0.83 -14.50
N THR A 18 -3.01 1.73 -15.45
CA THR A 18 -2.11 2.86 -15.27
C THR A 18 -2.57 3.76 -14.14
N ILE A 19 -1.63 4.14 -13.27
CA ILE A 19 -1.83 5.15 -12.24
C ILE A 19 -1.40 6.50 -12.78
N THR A 20 -2.28 7.49 -12.69
CA THR A 20 -1.95 8.89 -12.96
C THR A 20 -2.00 9.67 -11.66
N GLU A 21 -1.02 10.54 -11.46
CA GLU A 21 -0.92 11.35 -10.26
C GLU A 21 -0.80 12.84 -10.59
N GLN A 22 -1.42 13.65 -9.74
CA GLN A 22 -1.37 15.10 -9.77
C GLN A 22 -1.08 15.61 -8.37
N TYR A 23 -0.33 16.70 -8.29
CA TYR A 23 0.06 17.30 -7.04
C TYR A 23 -0.45 18.73 -6.93
N PHE A 24 -1.00 19.07 -5.77
CA PHE A 24 -1.52 20.38 -5.47
C PHE A 24 -0.97 20.88 -4.15
N LEU A 25 -0.71 22.17 -4.07
CA LEU A 25 -0.28 22.79 -2.83
C LEU A 25 -1.49 23.34 -2.07
N LEU A 26 -1.80 22.75 -0.93
CA LEU A 26 -2.85 23.25 -0.06
C LEU A 26 -2.35 24.51 0.65
N LYS A 27 -2.99 25.65 0.38
CA LYS A 27 -2.67 26.93 1.01
C LYS A 27 -3.82 27.37 1.91
N GLU A 28 -3.57 27.38 3.20
CA GLU A 28 -4.52 27.86 4.21
C GLU A 28 -4.05 29.18 4.79
N SER A 29 -4.97 30.09 5.06
CA SER A 29 -4.67 31.46 5.50
C SER A 29 -3.92 31.52 6.83
N HIS A 30 -4.10 30.52 7.69
CA HIS A 30 -3.39 30.38 8.96
C HIS A 30 -2.02 29.70 8.84
N CYS A 31 -1.66 29.15 7.67
CA CYS A 31 -0.39 28.46 7.49
C CYS A 31 0.75 29.47 7.28
N LEU A 32 1.53 29.72 8.33
CA LEU A 32 2.68 30.63 8.29
C LEU A 32 3.92 30.00 7.66
N GLY A 33 3.93 28.67 7.44
CA GLY A 33 5.08 27.93 6.89
C GLY A 33 5.49 28.36 5.48
N PHE A 34 4.60 29.01 4.73
CA PHE A 34 4.88 29.53 3.38
C PHE A 34 5.62 30.87 3.36
N LYS A 35 5.70 31.60 4.48
CA LYS A 35 6.15 33.00 4.47
C LYS A 35 7.67 33.15 4.40
N ASN A 36 8.44 32.18 4.92
CA ASN A 36 9.89 32.31 5.12
C ASN A 36 10.67 31.05 4.67
N GLY A 37 10.11 30.26 3.74
CA GLY A 37 10.58 28.90 3.45
C GLY A 37 11.51 28.76 2.24
N HIS A 38 12.21 27.62 2.21
CA HIS A 38 12.86 27.06 1.03
C HIS A 38 11.83 26.81 -0.09
N ILE A 39 12.21 27.03 -1.35
CA ILE A 39 11.37 26.70 -2.51
C ILE A 39 11.61 25.24 -2.84
N TRP A 40 10.56 24.43 -2.75
CA TRP A 40 10.61 23.01 -3.05
C TRP A 40 9.93 22.74 -4.39
N THR A 41 10.55 21.87 -5.20
CA THR A 41 9.82 21.10 -6.20
C THR A 41 9.08 19.95 -5.53
N VAL A 42 8.08 19.39 -6.23
CA VAL A 42 7.34 18.20 -5.76
C VAL A 42 8.27 17.02 -5.50
N ARG A 43 9.28 16.81 -6.36
CA ARG A 43 10.24 15.72 -6.22
C ARG A 43 11.07 15.87 -4.95
N GLU A 44 11.65 17.04 -4.74
CA GLU A 44 12.47 17.29 -3.55
C GLU A 44 11.66 17.10 -2.27
N TRP A 45 10.40 17.54 -2.24
CA TRP A 45 9.53 17.30 -1.08
C TRP A 45 9.26 15.81 -0.84
N ILE A 46 9.01 15.03 -1.91
CA ILE A 46 8.78 13.58 -1.80
C ILE A 46 10.01 12.86 -1.26
N GLU A 47 11.20 13.25 -1.71
CA GLU A 47 12.47 12.69 -1.26
C GLU A 47 12.74 13.08 0.21
N ASP A 48 12.66 14.37 0.54
CA ASP A 48 12.94 14.91 1.87
C ASP A 48 12.01 14.34 2.95
N GLN A 49 10.72 14.17 2.62
CA GLN A 49 9.73 13.64 3.55
C GLN A 49 9.59 12.11 3.50
N GLU A 50 10.41 11.44 2.68
CA GLU A 50 10.43 9.98 2.48
C GLU A 50 9.07 9.41 2.02
N ILE A 51 8.33 10.19 1.22
CA ILE A 51 6.95 9.86 0.83
C ILE A 51 6.90 8.70 -0.18
N PHE A 52 8.00 8.47 -0.90
CA PHE A 52 8.06 7.52 -2.01
C PHE A 52 7.56 6.12 -1.63
N VAL A 53 8.06 5.54 -0.53
CA VAL A 53 7.65 4.20 -0.06
C VAL A 53 6.16 4.16 0.27
N TYR A 54 5.62 5.23 0.88
CA TYR A 54 4.19 5.31 1.21
C TYR A 54 3.33 5.40 -0.04
N ASN A 55 3.75 6.18 -1.05
CA ASN A 55 3.03 6.23 -2.32
C ASN A 55 3.01 4.86 -3.00
N GLN A 56 4.13 4.13 -3.00
CA GLN A 56 4.16 2.76 -3.52
C GLN A 56 3.17 1.83 -2.80
N MET A 57 3.12 1.87 -1.46
CA MET A 57 2.19 1.03 -0.70
C MET A 57 0.73 1.43 -0.94
N ASN A 58 0.45 2.73 -1.05
CA ASN A 58 -0.87 3.24 -1.39
C ASN A 58 -1.31 2.79 -2.79
N ASP A 59 -0.38 2.77 -3.75
CA ASP A 59 -0.64 2.35 -5.12
C ASP A 59 -1.00 0.85 -5.21
N LEU A 60 -0.30 0.00 -4.44
CA LEU A 60 -0.64 -1.42 -4.29
C LEU A 60 -2.00 -1.61 -3.61
N MET A 61 -2.31 -0.84 -2.57
CA MET A 61 -3.61 -0.87 -1.90
C MET A 61 -4.75 -0.42 -2.84
N MET A 62 -4.53 0.60 -3.67
CA MET A 62 -5.51 1.06 -4.65
C MET A 62 -5.89 -0.05 -5.65
N GLU A 63 -4.93 -0.89 -6.03
CA GLU A 63 -5.22 -2.07 -6.85
C GLU A 63 -6.17 -3.04 -6.13
N ILE A 64 -5.90 -3.36 -4.86
CA ILE A 64 -6.78 -4.23 -4.05
C ILE A 64 -8.18 -3.63 -3.93
N ILE A 65 -8.30 -2.34 -3.62
CA ILE A 65 -9.59 -1.64 -3.54
C ILE A 65 -10.34 -1.70 -4.88
N SER A 66 -9.64 -1.50 -5.99
CA SER A 66 -10.21 -1.61 -7.34
C SER A 66 -10.75 -3.03 -7.61
N LEU A 67 -9.96 -4.07 -7.31
CA LEU A 67 -10.36 -5.47 -7.45
C LEU A 67 -11.56 -5.80 -6.59
N LYS A 68 -11.54 -5.42 -5.31
CA LYS A 68 -12.66 -5.61 -4.39
C LYS A 68 -13.94 -4.95 -4.88
N ASN A 69 -13.86 -3.73 -5.43
CA ASN A 69 -15.04 -3.05 -5.96
C ASN A 69 -15.57 -3.67 -7.25
N ARG A 70 -14.70 -4.27 -8.08
CA ARG A 70 -15.08 -4.91 -9.34
C ARG A 70 -15.62 -6.33 -9.15
N LEU A 71 -14.96 -7.14 -8.34
CA LEU A 71 -15.18 -8.59 -8.24
C LEU A 71 -16.01 -8.99 -7.02
N MET A 72 -15.96 -8.20 -5.93
CA MET A 72 -16.66 -8.49 -4.68
C MET A 72 -17.40 -7.23 -4.16
N PRO A 73 -18.38 -6.69 -4.92
CA PRO A 73 -19.14 -5.52 -4.48
C PRO A 73 -19.86 -5.79 -3.15
N GLY A 74 -20.01 -4.76 -2.30
CA GLY A 74 -20.58 -4.90 -0.96
C GLY A 74 -19.55 -5.11 0.15
N SER A 75 -19.99 -5.54 1.33
CA SER A 75 -19.10 -5.75 2.48
C SER A 75 -18.40 -7.11 2.39
N LEU A 76 -17.13 -7.16 2.81
CA LEU A 76 -16.42 -8.44 3.00
C LEU A 76 -17.08 -9.23 4.14
N ASP A 77 -17.18 -10.55 3.97
CA ASP A 77 -17.56 -11.46 5.05
C ASP A 77 -16.53 -11.47 6.18
N ILE A 78 -16.87 -12.05 7.33
CA ILE A 78 -16.02 -12.04 8.53
C ILE A 78 -14.64 -12.66 8.26
N LYS A 79 -14.58 -13.79 7.54
CA LYS A 79 -13.33 -14.49 7.25
C LYS A 79 -12.43 -13.61 6.38
N SER A 80 -12.98 -13.04 5.31
CA SER A 80 -12.26 -12.15 4.40
C SER A 80 -11.74 -10.89 5.10
N ARG A 81 -12.53 -10.29 6.01
CA ARG A 81 -12.09 -9.14 6.82
C ARG A 81 -10.92 -9.47 7.74
N LEU A 82 -10.97 -10.63 8.41
CA LEU A 82 -9.90 -11.05 9.32
C LEU A 82 -8.60 -11.33 8.55
N MET A 83 -8.69 -11.99 7.38
CA MET A 83 -7.53 -12.20 6.51
C MET A 83 -6.93 -10.88 6.05
N PHE A 84 -7.76 -9.95 5.56
CA PHE A 84 -7.31 -8.62 5.15
C PHE A 84 -6.67 -7.82 6.30
N HIS A 85 -7.26 -7.86 7.49
CA HIS A 85 -6.68 -7.22 8.67
C HIS A 85 -5.31 -7.80 9.01
N MET A 86 -5.20 -9.13 9.07
CA MET A 86 -3.94 -9.81 9.37
C MET A 86 -2.84 -9.41 8.38
N ALA A 87 -3.09 -9.53 7.08
CA ALA A 87 -2.08 -9.28 6.06
C ALA A 87 -1.68 -7.80 5.90
N CYS A 88 -2.57 -6.85 6.23
CA CYS A 88 -2.35 -5.43 5.96
C CYS A 88 -2.06 -4.58 7.21
N TYR A 89 -2.49 -5.02 8.40
CA TYR A 89 -2.44 -4.20 9.63
C TYR A 89 -1.83 -4.93 10.83
N ASP A 90 -1.70 -6.26 10.77
CA ASP A 90 -1.15 -7.08 11.85
C ASP A 90 -0.03 -7.97 11.30
N LEU A 91 1.02 -7.30 10.84
CA LEU A 91 2.16 -7.91 10.15
C LEU A 91 2.91 -8.91 11.04
N ASP A 92 2.94 -8.70 12.36
CA ASP A 92 3.56 -9.63 13.29
C ASP A 92 2.85 -10.99 13.30
N ASN A 93 1.52 -10.98 13.38
CA ASN A 93 0.76 -12.21 13.27
C ASN A 93 0.84 -12.79 11.86
N PHE A 94 0.82 -11.97 10.82
CA PHE A 94 0.98 -12.46 9.45
C PHE A 94 2.31 -13.19 9.27
N ARG A 95 3.41 -12.63 9.75
CA ARG A 95 4.74 -13.24 9.76
C ARG A 95 4.73 -14.58 10.48
N SER A 96 4.19 -14.64 11.70
CA SER A 96 4.07 -15.90 12.46
C SER A 96 3.24 -16.93 11.69
N HIS A 97 2.16 -16.54 11.00
CA HIS A 97 1.39 -17.50 10.20
C HIS A 97 2.18 -18.05 9.00
N ILE A 98 3.04 -17.23 8.39
CA ILE A 98 3.91 -17.69 7.29
C ILE A 98 4.91 -18.74 7.81
N PHE A 99 5.67 -18.40 8.86
CA PHE A 99 6.81 -19.22 9.29
C PHE A 99 6.46 -20.33 10.28
N ASP A 100 5.44 -20.14 11.11
CA ASP A 100 5.08 -21.12 12.15
C ASP A 100 3.90 -22.02 11.72
N LYS A 101 3.01 -21.52 10.86
CA LYS A 101 1.80 -22.23 10.44
C LYS A 101 1.76 -22.59 8.95
N GLY A 102 2.74 -22.15 8.16
CA GLY A 102 2.88 -22.55 6.77
C GLY A 102 1.75 -22.07 5.85
N ILE A 103 1.15 -20.89 6.09
CA ILE A 103 0.00 -20.42 5.27
C ILE A 103 0.35 -20.19 3.78
N LEU A 104 1.64 -20.20 3.43
CA LEU A 104 2.15 -20.06 2.08
C LEU A 104 2.87 -21.32 1.58
N ASP A 105 2.78 -22.46 2.27
CA ASP A 105 3.53 -23.68 1.90
C ASP A 105 3.14 -24.22 0.51
N ASP A 106 1.89 -24.05 0.12
CA ASP A 106 1.39 -24.43 -1.21
C ASP A 106 1.83 -23.46 -2.32
N ARG A 107 2.50 -22.34 -1.97
CA ARG A 107 2.98 -21.33 -2.91
C ARG A 107 4.47 -21.50 -3.14
N ASN A 108 4.87 -21.54 -4.41
CA ASN A 108 6.26 -21.59 -4.81
C ASN A 108 6.92 -20.20 -4.67
N ILE A 109 7.11 -19.75 -3.43
CA ILE A 109 7.81 -18.49 -3.11
C ILE A 109 9.31 -18.78 -3.11
N ASP A 110 10.08 -17.95 -3.82
CA ASP A 110 11.53 -18.10 -3.85
C ASP A 110 12.15 -17.81 -2.47
N SER A 111 13.28 -18.46 -2.20
CA SER A 111 13.97 -18.33 -0.90
C SER A 111 14.42 -16.90 -0.60
N GLY A 112 14.73 -16.10 -1.63
CA GLY A 112 15.15 -14.71 -1.45
C GLY A 112 14.01 -13.83 -0.92
N THR A 113 12.80 -14.02 -1.44
CA THR A 113 11.61 -13.37 -0.92
C THR A 113 11.33 -13.79 0.53
N LEU A 114 11.43 -15.09 0.85
CA LEU A 114 11.23 -15.58 2.22
C LEU A 114 12.24 -15.00 3.21
N ASP A 115 13.50 -14.87 2.82
CA ASP A 115 14.53 -14.25 3.65
C ASP A 115 14.29 -12.76 3.86
N ALA A 116 13.82 -12.04 2.84
CA ALA A 116 13.51 -10.62 2.93
C ALA A 116 12.34 -10.34 3.90
N VAL A 117 11.21 -11.05 3.74
CA VAL A 117 10.02 -10.82 4.57
C VAL A 117 10.17 -11.23 6.04
N LYS A 118 11.24 -11.97 6.36
CA LYS A 118 11.56 -12.35 7.74
C LYS A 118 11.87 -11.13 8.62
N ASN A 119 12.57 -10.14 8.07
CA ASN A 119 13.06 -8.98 8.84
C ASN A 119 12.67 -7.61 8.23
N ASP A 120 11.97 -7.59 7.09
CA ASP A 120 11.53 -6.36 6.44
C ASP A 120 9.99 -6.29 6.39
N ASP A 121 9.42 -5.36 7.16
CA ASP A 121 7.97 -5.11 7.21
C ASP A 121 7.41 -4.61 5.87
N VAL A 122 8.21 -3.88 5.08
CA VAL A 122 7.78 -3.35 3.78
C VAL A 122 7.65 -4.50 2.78
N GLU A 123 8.64 -5.38 2.73
CA GLU A 123 8.56 -6.58 1.89
C GLU A 123 7.46 -7.53 2.37
N LEU A 124 7.28 -7.68 3.68
CA LEU A 124 6.20 -8.48 4.25
C LEU A 124 4.81 -7.93 3.89
N LEU A 125 4.63 -6.61 3.93
CA LEU A 125 3.38 -5.96 3.54
C LEU A 125 3.10 -6.14 2.04
N LYS A 126 4.12 -6.01 1.18
CA LYS A 126 3.99 -6.31 -0.26
C LYS A 126 3.54 -7.75 -0.50
N LEU A 127 4.13 -8.70 0.22
CA LEU A 127 3.70 -10.10 0.19
C LEU A 127 2.27 -10.27 0.69
N GLY A 128 1.88 -9.55 1.75
CA GLY A 128 0.51 -9.52 2.27
C GLY A 128 -0.50 -9.04 1.23
N PHE A 129 -0.17 -7.97 0.50
CA PHE A 129 -0.99 -7.47 -0.61
C PHE A 129 -1.16 -8.52 -1.71
N GLN A 130 -0.07 -9.17 -2.12
CA GLN A 130 -0.14 -10.24 -3.13
C GLN A 130 -0.98 -11.42 -2.64
N TRP A 131 -0.74 -11.87 -1.41
CA TRP A 131 -1.48 -12.97 -0.80
C TRP A 131 -2.98 -12.68 -0.73
N ILE A 132 -3.38 -11.45 -0.37
CA ILE A 132 -4.78 -11.02 -0.35
C ILE A 132 -5.37 -11.02 -1.75
N LYS A 133 -4.65 -10.52 -2.75
CA LYS A 133 -5.14 -10.51 -4.14
C LYS A 133 -5.50 -11.93 -4.58
N ASP A 134 -4.56 -12.85 -4.40
CA ASP A 134 -4.71 -14.23 -4.84
C ASP A 134 -5.78 -14.98 -4.04
N THR A 135 -5.84 -14.75 -2.72
CA THR A 135 -6.77 -15.47 -1.82
C THR A 135 -8.21 -14.99 -1.96
N LEU A 136 -8.43 -13.68 -2.18
CA LEU A 136 -9.78 -13.12 -2.25
C LEU A 136 -10.31 -13.02 -3.69
N PHE A 137 -9.44 -12.86 -4.69
CA PHE A 137 -9.86 -12.59 -6.06
C PHE A 137 -9.38 -13.64 -7.08
N GLY A 138 -8.60 -14.64 -6.64
CA GLY A 138 -7.96 -15.65 -7.51
C GLY A 138 -6.66 -15.17 -8.13
N GLU A 139 -5.98 -16.04 -8.87
CA GLU A 139 -4.82 -15.64 -9.69
C GLU A 139 -5.30 -14.73 -10.83
N ILE A 140 -4.79 -13.49 -10.88
CA ILE A 140 -5.12 -12.46 -11.88
C ILE A 140 -3.89 -12.12 -12.71
#